data_AF-A0A971Y673-F1
#
_entry.id   AF-A0A971Y673-F1
#
_cell.length_a   1.000
_cell.length_b   1.000
_cell.length_c   1.000
_cell.angle_alpha   90.00
_cell.angle_beta   90.00
_cell.angle_gamma   90.00
#
_symmetry.space_group_name_H-M   'P 1'
#
loop_
_entity.id
_entity.type
_entity.pdbx_description
1 polymer ?
#
loop_
_entity_poly.entity_id
_entity_poly.type
_entity_poly.pdbx_seq_one_letter_code
_entity_poly.pdbx_strand_id
1 'polypeptide(L)'
;MNNENRCRKNRKRNCKVCPYKTLADLPLGGQGVVEKLLGHGPVRRRIMDMGITKGVNVKFVKAAPLGDPIELLVRGYKLSLRLEDARKIRVE
;
A
#
# COMPACT_ATOMS: atom_id res chain seq x y z
N MET A 1 -22.44 3.14 -8.23
CA MET A 1 -21.41 2.36 -8.94
C MET A 1 -20.40 1.81 -7.95
N ASN A 2 -20.42 0.48 -7.84
CA ASN A 2 -19.39 -0.49 -7.43
C ASN A 2 -18.83 -0.44 -6.01
N ASN A 3 -19.61 -1.10 -5.13
CA ASN A 3 -19.28 -1.48 -3.77
C ASN A 3 -18.98 -2.99 -3.73
N GLU A 4 -17.74 -3.41 -4.00
CA GLU A 4 -17.33 -4.81 -3.82
C GLU A 4 -15.84 -4.87 -3.47
N ASN A 5 -15.55 -5.13 -2.18
CA ASN A 5 -14.35 -5.82 -1.74
C ASN A 5 -14.59 -6.35 -0.32
N ARG A 6 -15.50 -7.32 -0.25
CA ARG A 6 -15.61 -8.23 0.90
C ARG A 6 -14.52 -9.27 0.79
N CYS A 7 -13.38 -9.06 1.44
CA CYS A 7 -12.53 -10.19 1.82
C CYS A 7 -13.20 -10.87 3.03
N ARG A 8 -14.19 -11.74 2.74
CA ARG A 8 -14.90 -12.52 3.76
C ARG A 8 -13.93 -13.53 4.37
N LYS A 9 -13.95 -13.57 5.69
CA LYS A 9 -13.15 -14.40 6.58
C LYS A 9 -13.20 -15.90 6.18
N ASN A 10 -12.02 -16.53 6.31
CA ASN A 10 -11.78 -17.92 6.72
C ASN A 10 -11.86 -19.08 5.69
N ARG A 11 -10.81 -19.93 5.74
CA ARG A 11 -10.65 -21.28 5.14
C ARG A 11 -10.63 -21.40 3.60
N LYS A 12 -9.42 -21.34 3.01
CA LYS A 12 -8.82 -22.43 2.19
C LYS A 12 -7.52 -21.93 1.54
N ARG A 13 -6.53 -22.83 1.53
CA ARG A 13 -5.19 -22.69 0.93
C ARG A 13 -5.36 -22.22 -0.53
N ASN A 14 -4.56 -21.25 -0.97
CA ASN A 14 -4.51 -20.69 -2.33
C ASN A 14 -5.50 -19.52 -2.65
N CYS A 15 -5.26 -18.35 -2.05
CA CYS A 15 -5.94 -17.11 -2.45
C CYS A 15 -5.19 -16.50 -3.65
N LYS A 16 -5.72 -16.73 -4.86
CA LYS A 16 -5.18 -16.21 -6.12
C LYS A 16 -5.51 -14.72 -6.26
N VAL A 17 -4.45 -13.92 -6.38
CA VAL A 17 -4.32 -12.58 -7.00
C VAL A 17 -5.44 -11.57 -6.72
N CYS A 18 -5.14 -10.56 -5.89
CA CYS A 18 -5.99 -9.40 -5.69
C CYS A 18 -6.15 -8.63 -7.03
N PRO A 19 -7.37 -8.20 -7.43
CA PRO A 19 -7.62 -7.54 -8.71
C PRO A 19 -7.13 -6.08 -8.78
N TYR A 20 -6.42 -5.60 -7.76
CA TYR A 20 -5.95 -4.22 -7.65
C TYR A 20 -4.48 -4.18 -7.25
N LYS A 21 -3.75 -3.19 -7.78
CA LYS A 21 -2.34 -2.97 -7.43
C LYS A 21 -2.24 -2.26 -6.08
N THR A 22 -1.28 -2.68 -5.27
CA THR A 22 -0.94 -2.03 -4.00
C THR A 22 0.45 -1.42 -4.06
N LEU A 23 0.80 -0.58 -3.08
CA LEU A 23 2.18 -0.05 -2.98
C LEU A 23 3.24 -1.15 -2.87
N ALA A 24 2.89 -2.32 -2.32
CA ALA A 24 3.78 -3.46 -2.22
C ALA A 24 4.07 -4.14 -3.57
N ASP A 25 3.21 -3.92 -4.57
CA ASP A 25 3.34 -4.52 -5.91
C ASP A 25 4.07 -3.60 -6.90
N LEU A 26 4.46 -2.39 -6.49
CA LEU A 26 5.24 -1.50 -7.33
C LEU A 26 6.66 -2.09 -7.56
N PRO A 27 7.20 -2.00 -8.79
CA PRO A 27 8.60 -2.33 -9.02
C PRO A 27 9.52 -1.27 -8.40
N LEU A 28 10.78 -1.62 -8.15
CA LEU A 28 11.80 -0.66 -7.72
C LEU A 28 11.90 0.50 -8.73
N GLY A 29 11.88 1.74 -8.23
CA GLY A 29 11.84 2.94 -9.06
C GLY A 29 10.45 3.29 -9.62
N GLY A 30 9.47 2.39 -9.48
CA GLY A 30 8.09 2.58 -9.91
C GLY A 30 7.38 3.69 -9.14
N GLN A 31 6.37 4.28 -9.77
CA GLN A 31 5.55 5.35 -9.21
C GLN A 31 4.08 4.99 -9.33
N GLY A 32 3.27 5.48 -8.41
CA GLY A 32 1.82 5.33 -8.44
C GLY A 32 1.12 6.41 -7.62
N VAL A 33 -0.15 6.63 -7.92
CA VAL A 33 -1.00 7.57 -7.18
C VAL A 33 -1.82 6.79 -6.16
N VAL A 34 -1.90 7.26 -4.92
CA VAL A 34 -2.75 6.62 -3.90
C VAL A 34 -4.22 6.79 -4.28
N GLU A 35 -4.90 5.68 -4.58
CA GLU A 35 -6.33 5.69 -4.90
C GLU A 35 -7.17 5.50 -3.63
N LYS A 36 -6.79 4.53 -2.79
CA LYS A 36 -7.59 4.13 -1.61
C LYS A 36 -6.76 3.45 -0.51
N LEU A 37 -7.12 3.75 0.74
CA LEU A 37 -6.62 3.03 1.91
C LEU A 37 -7.60 1.92 2.30
N LEU A 38 -7.12 0.67 2.34
CA LEU A 38 -7.87 -0.53 2.71
C LEU A 38 -7.80 -0.86 4.21
N GLY A 39 -6.96 -0.14 4.97
CA GLY A 39 -6.86 -0.28 6.42
C GLY A 39 -8.06 0.31 7.17
N HIS A 40 -8.30 -0.20 8.39
CA HIS A 40 -9.31 0.30 9.32
C HIS A 40 -8.68 0.81 10.62
N GLY A 41 -9.41 1.68 11.33
CA GLY A 41 -9.05 2.15 12.67
C GLY A 41 -7.63 2.76 12.76
N PRO A 42 -6.81 2.33 13.74
CA PRO A 42 -5.52 2.97 14.03
C PRO A 42 -4.52 2.85 12.88
N VAL A 43 -4.59 1.78 12.08
CA VAL A 43 -3.69 1.58 10.94
C VAL A 43 -3.93 2.66 9.87
N ARG A 44 -5.20 2.92 9.55
CA ARG A 44 -5.54 3.97 8.57
C ARG A 44 -5.12 5.34 9.08
N ARG A 45 -5.34 5.62 10.38
CA ARG A 45 -4.93 6.88 11.03
C ARG A 45 -3.42 7.09 10.88
N ARG A 46 -2.61 6.09 11.29
CA ARG A 46 -1.15 6.13 11.17
C ARG A 46 -0.67 6.37 9.73
N ILE A 47 -1.27 5.69 8.75
CA ILE A 47 -0.93 5.88 7.33
C ILE A 47 -1.21 7.32 6.87
N MET A 48 -2.34 7.90 7.30
CA MET A 48 -2.68 9.28 7.01
C MET A 48 -1.75 10.27 7.75
N ASP A 49 -1.42 10.01 9.01
CA ASP A 49 -0.50 10.83 9.81
C ASP A 49 0.92 10.84 9.20
N MET A 50 1.33 9.75 8.55
CA MET A 50 2.58 9.66 7.78
C MET A 50 2.53 10.39 6.42
N GLY A 51 1.40 11.02 6.06
CA GLY A 51 1.25 11.81 4.83
C GLY A 51 0.81 11.01 3.60
N ILE A 52 0.48 9.73 3.76
CA ILE A 52 -0.02 8.88 2.68
C ILE A 52 -1.55 9.01 2.61
N THR A 53 -2.01 9.93 1.78
CA THR A 53 -3.44 10.23 1.57
C THR A 53 -3.81 10.03 0.10
N LYS A 54 -5.12 9.91 -0.19
CA LYS A 54 -5.61 9.81 -1.56
C LYS A 54 -5.08 10.96 -2.43
N GLY A 55 -4.67 10.66 -3.66
CA GLY A 55 -4.15 11.61 -4.64
C GLY A 55 -2.67 11.95 -4.47
N VAL A 56 -1.98 11.39 -3.48
CA VAL A 56 -0.54 11.61 -3.30
C VAL A 56 0.24 10.71 -4.25
N ASN A 57 1.21 11.32 -4.95
CA ASN A 57 2.22 10.59 -5.72
C ASN A 57 3.22 9.91 -4.79
N VAL A 58 3.46 8.64 -5.05
CA VAL A 58 4.38 7.81 -4.28
C VAL A 58 5.36 7.14 -5.22
N LYS A 59 6.65 7.16 -4.89
CA LYS A 59 7.69 6.45 -5.64
C LYS A 59 8.34 5.39 -4.78
N PHE A 60 8.49 4.18 -5.29
CA PHE A 60 9.28 3.17 -4.64
C PHE A 60 10.77 3.45 -4.85
N VAL A 61 11.49 3.74 -3.76
CA VAL A 61 12.92 4.08 -3.81
C VAL A 61 13.77 2.82 -3.69
N LYS A 62 13.61 2.08 -2.59
CA LYS A 62 14.38 0.85 -2.32
C LYS A 62 13.67 -0.03 -1.30
N ALA A 63 13.89 -1.33 -1.35
CA ALA A 63 13.54 -2.24 -0.26
C ALA A 63 14.74 -2.43 0.67
N ALA A 64 14.48 -2.77 1.94
CA ALA A 64 15.52 -3.32 2.81
C ALA A 64 16.07 -4.64 2.24
N PRO A 65 17.27 -5.10 2.66
CA PRO A 65 17.90 -6.32 2.14
C PRO A 65 17.03 -7.59 2.26
N LEU A 66 16.15 -7.64 3.28
CA LEU A 66 15.23 -8.76 3.52
C LEU A 66 13.82 -8.51 2.96
N GLY A 67 13.63 -7.43 2.20
CA GLY A 67 12.35 -7.08 1.55
C GLY A 67 11.37 -6.26 2.40
N ASP A 68 11.63 -6.06 3.69
CA ASP A 68 10.84 -5.21 4.59
C ASP A 68 11.78 -4.48 5.59
N PRO A 69 11.55 -3.19 5.90
CA PRO A 69 10.57 -2.28 5.31
C PRO A 69 10.96 -1.76 3.91
N ILE A 70 10.00 -1.14 3.22
CA ILE A 70 10.21 -0.45 1.94
C ILE A 70 10.39 1.05 2.17
N GLU A 71 11.27 1.68 1.39
CA GLU A 71 11.48 3.13 1.38
C GLU A 71 10.75 3.74 0.19
N LEU A 72 9.89 4.71 0.48
CA LEU A 72 9.03 5.41 -0.48
C LEU A 72 9.40 6.90 -0.51
N LEU A 73 9.29 7.54 -1.66
CA LEU A 73 9.28 8.99 -1.76
C LEU A 73 7.83 9.47 -1.74
N VAL A 74 7.46 10.20 -0.70
CA VAL A 74 6.12 10.76 -0.49
C VAL A 74 6.30 12.26 -0.33
N ARG A 75 5.61 13.08 -1.15
CA ARG A 75 5.64 14.55 -1.04
C ARG A 75 7.06 15.16 -0.94
N GLY A 76 8.05 14.54 -1.58
CA GLY A 76 9.43 15.02 -1.58
C GLY A 76 10.32 14.54 -0.42
N TYR A 77 9.80 13.75 0.53
CA TYR A 77 10.61 13.13 1.58
C TYR A 77 10.59 11.60 1.50
N LYS A 78 11.65 10.97 2.04
CA LYS A 78 11.76 9.51 2.14
C LYS A 78 11.01 9.02 3.37
N LEU A 79 10.14 8.04 3.20
CA LEU A 79 9.37 7.41 4.24
C LEU A 79 9.61 5.90 4.24
N SER A 80 10.01 5.36 5.37
CA SER A 80 10.09 3.91 5.58
C SER A 80 8.71 3.37 6.01
N LEU A 81 8.15 2.48 5.21
CA LEU A 81 6.84 1.86 5.44
C LEU A 81 7.00 0.34 5.50
N ARG A 82 6.32 -0.30 6.46
CA ARG A 82 6.25 -1.76 6.49
C ARG A 82 5.47 -2.29 5.29
N LEU A 83 5.90 -3.42 4.76
CA LEU A 83 5.28 -4.12 3.65
C LEU A 83 3.83 -4.51 3.98
N GLU A 84 3.54 -4.85 5.24
CA GLU A 84 2.16 -5.11 5.70
C GLU A 84 1.24 -3.90 5.55
N ASP A 85 1.74 -2.68 5.76
CA ASP A 85 0.97 -1.45 5.62
C ASP A 85 0.89 -1.03 4.14
N ALA A 86 1.96 -1.24 3.37
CA ALA A 86 1.99 -1.03 1.93
C ALA A 86 0.92 -1.85 1.19
N ARG A 87 0.69 -3.10 1.59
CA ARG A 87 -0.39 -3.97 1.06
C ARG A 87 -1.80 -3.44 1.33
N LYS A 88 -1.95 -2.54 2.31
CA LYS A 88 -3.24 -1.91 2.66
C LYS A 88 -3.47 -0.60 1.88
N ILE A 89 -2.59 -0.26 0.95
CA ILE A 89 -2.65 0.99 0.18
C ILE A 89 -2.76 0.64 -1.30
N ARG A 90 -3.93 0.93 -1.89
CA ARG A 90 -4.21 0.73 -3.31
C ARG A 90 -3.69 1.91 -4.11
N VAL A 91 -3.05 1.60 -5.22
CA VAL A 91 -2.50 2.57 -6.17
C VAL A 91 -2.96 2.28 -7.59
N GLU A 92 -2.97 3.32 -8.41
CA GLU A 92 -3.13 3.25 -9.87
C GLU A 92 -1.78 3.50 -10.57
#